data_AF-A0A4Y2IJ75-F1
#
_entry.id   AF-A0A4Y2IJ75-F1
#
_cell.length_a   1.000
_cell.length_b   1.000
_cell.length_c   1.000
_cell.angle_alpha   90.00
_cell.angle_beta   90.00
_cell.angle_gamma   90.00
#
_symmetry.space_group_name_H-M   'P 1'
#
loop_
_entity.id
_entity.type
_entity.pdbx_description
1 polymer ?
#
loop_
_entity_poly.entity_id
_entity_poly.type
_entity_poly.pdbx_seq_one_letter_code
_entity_poly.pdbx_strand_id
1 'polypeptide(L)' 'MAATFARSYTVGFFLWGHLKELVYRDVVTTQMDLVARLHAACTWVDPATLQRVMRAIPWRAQACLDMHGGHFGHLL' A
#
# COMPACT_ATOMS: atom_id res chain seq x y z
N MET A 1 -8.90 20.48 1.00
CA MET A 1 -9.47 19.36 0.20
C MET A 1 -8.40 18.50 -0.49
N ALA A 2 -7.40 19.09 -1.15
CA ALA A 2 -6.30 18.33 -1.79
C ALA A 2 -5.36 17.58 -0.81
N ALA A 3 -5.16 18.10 0.40
CA ALA A 3 -4.26 17.50 1.39
C ALA A 3 -4.77 16.15 1.95
N THR A 4 -6.08 15.95 2.04
CA THR A 4 -6.67 14.67 2.47
C THR A 4 -6.56 13.61 1.37
N PHE A 5 -6.66 14.02 0.11
CA PHE A 5 -6.50 13.13 -1.04
C PHE A 5 -5.05 12.64 -1.21
N ALA A 6 -4.08 13.48 -0.85
CA ALA A 6 -2.67 13.11 -0.81
C ALA A 6 -2.33 12.09 0.30
N ARG A 7 -3.23 11.80 1.25
CA ARG A 7 -3.08 10.70 2.22
C ARG A 7 -3.75 9.40 1.73
N SER A 8 -4.44 9.47 0.60
CA SER A 8 -5.13 8.37 -0.09
C SER A 8 -4.34 7.83 -1.29
N TYR A 9 -3.01 7.78 -1.24
CA TYR A 9 -2.21 6.96 -2.16
C TYR A 9 -2.43 5.47 -1.83
N THR A 10 -3.63 4.99 -2.05
CA THR A 10 -4.13 3.65 -1.75
C THR A 10 -3.21 2.56 -2.28
N VAL A 11 -2.73 2.73 -3.51
CA VAL A 11 -1.80 1.81 -4.15
C VAL A 11 -0.39 1.90 -3.56
N GLY A 12 0.14 3.11 -3.37
CA GLY A 12 1.48 3.31 -2.81
C GLY A 12 1.57 2.85 -1.35
N PHE A 13 0.52 3.09 -0.56
CA PHE A 13 0.46 2.71 0.84
C PHE A 13 0.34 1.19 0.99
N PHE A 14 -0.56 0.57 0.22
CA PHE A 14 -0.70 -0.88 0.19
C PHE A 14 0.59 -1.54 -0.30
N LEU A 15 1.12 -1.09 -1.45
CA LEU A 15 2.32 -1.67 -2.05
C LEU A 15 3.51 -1.53 -1.11
N TRP A 16 3.73 -0.36 -0.53
CA TRP A 16 4.82 -0.18 0.42
C TRP A 16 4.63 -1.02 1.70
N GLY A 17 3.40 -1.11 2.24
CA GLY A 17 3.10 -2.00 3.36
C GLY A 17 3.42 -3.46 3.04
N HIS A 18 2.97 -3.94 1.89
CA HIS A 18 3.21 -5.30 1.41
C HIS A 18 4.70 -5.59 1.15
N LEU A 19 5.40 -4.67 0.49
CA LEU A 19 6.84 -4.79 0.25
C LEU A 19 7.62 -4.80 1.57
N LYS A 20 7.21 -4.00 2.56
CA LYS A 20 7.84 -4.03 3.88
C LYS A 20 7.70 -5.39 4.55
N GLU A 21 6.52 -5.99 4.51
CA GLU A 21 6.28 -7.33 5.09
C GLU A 21 7.16 -8.40 4.42
N LEU A 22 7.39 -8.29 3.11
CA LEU A 22 8.25 -9.21 2.37
C LEU A 22 9.74 -8.98 2.65
N VAL A 23 10.18 -7.72 2.60
CA VAL A 23 11.60 -7.34 2.70
C VAL A 23 12.13 -7.50 4.11
N TYR A 24 11.33 -7.14 5.11
CA TYR A 24 11.70 -7.19 6.53
C TYR A 24 11.25 -8.47 7.25
N ARG A 25 10.78 -9.49 6.52
CA ARG A 25 10.51 -10.82 7.08
C ARG A 25 11.76 -11.40 7.74
N ASP A 26 12.90 -11.23 7.08
CA ASP A 26 14.21 -11.62 7.57
C ASP A 26 15.07 -10.39 7.83
N VAL A 27 16.00 -10.48 8.80
CA VAL A 27 16.91 -9.38 9.10
C VAL A 27 17.73 -9.03 7.86
N VAL A 28 17.72 -7.75 7.50
CA VAL A 28 18.51 -7.19 6.42
C VAL A 28 19.76 -6.57 7.03
N THR A 29 20.94 -7.04 6.64
CA THR A 29 22.22 -6.64 7.26
C THR A 29 23.02 -5.67 6.39
N THR A 30 22.68 -5.53 5.11
CA THR A 30 23.38 -4.63 4.18
C THR A 30 22.41 -3.90 3.26
N GLN A 31 22.82 -2.72 2.80
CA GLN A 31 22.05 -1.95 1.83
C GLN A 31 21.89 -2.69 0.48
N MET A 32 22.91 -3.43 0.06
CA MET A 32 22.85 -4.19 -1.20
C MET A 32 21.78 -5.29 -1.14
N ASP A 33 21.75 -6.03 -0.03
CA ASP A 33 20.73 -7.05 0.24
C ASP A 33 19.33 -6.43 0.31
N LEU A 34 19.19 -5.25 0.94
CA LEU A 34 17.92 -4.52 0.95
C LEU A 34 17.40 -4.23 -0.46
N VAL A 35 18.27 -3.70 -1.33
CA VAL A 35 17.91 -3.34 -2.72
C VAL A 35 17.55 -4.59 -3.53
N ALA A 36 18.34 -5.65 -3.41
CA ALA A 36 18.09 -6.92 -4.10
C ALA A 36 16.74 -7.53 -3.68
N ARG A 37 16.43 -7.52 -2.37
CA ARG A 37 15.14 -8.00 -1.84
C ARG A 37 13.98 -7.13 -2.29
N LEU A 38 14.16 -5.81 -2.37
CA LEU A 38 13.14 -4.89 -2.88
C LEU A 38 12.80 -5.20 -4.35
N HIS A 39 13.83 -5.39 -5.19
CA HIS A 39 13.62 -5.77 -6.59
C HIS A 39 12.92 -7.13 -6.71
N ALA A 40 13.37 -8.14 -5.96
CA ALA A 40 12.72 -9.45 -5.94
C ALA A 40 11.27 -9.34 -5.47
N ALA A 41 10.99 -8.66 -4.36
CA ALA A 41 9.65 -8.48 -3.82
C ALA A 41 8.72 -7.81 -4.85
N CYS A 42 9.19 -6.79 -5.57
CA CYS A 42 8.44 -6.16 -6.66
C CYS A 42 8.08 -7.15 -7.78
N THR A 43 8.95 -8.09 -8.13
CA THR A 43 8.64 -9.12 -9.15
C THR A 43 7.61 -10.16 -8.67
N TRP A 44 7.47 -10.35 -7.36
CA TRP A 44 6.49 -11.28 -6.79
C TRP A 44 5.09 -10.68 -6.65
N VAL A 45 4.95 -9.36 -6.79
CA VAL A 45 3.64 -8.70 -6.69
C VAL A 45 2.78 -9.11 -7.88
N ASP A 46 1.77 -9.91 -7.59
CA ASP A 46 0.80 -10.37 -8.58
C ASP A 46 -0.02 -9.19 -9.16
N PRO A 47 -0.07 -9.03 -10.49
CA PRO A 47 -0.88 -8.00 -11.14
C PRO A 47 -2.36 -8.03 -10.73
N ALA A 48 -2.94 -9.21 -10.47
CA ALA A 48 -4.34 -9.29 -10.06
C ALA A 48 -4.56 -8.71 -8.65
N THR A 49 -3.55 -8.76 -7.79
CA THR A 49 -3.53 -8.09 -6.48
C THR A 49 -3.52 -6.58 -6.62
N LEU A 50 -2.69 -6.03 -7.51
CA LEU A 50 -2.71 -4.60 -7.81
C LEU A 50 -4.06 -4.15 -8.37
N GLN A 51 -4.65 -4.94 -9.27
CA GLN A 51 -5.98 -4.65 -9.81
C GLN A 51 -7.07 -4.65 -8.73
N ARG A 52 -7.01 -5.55 -7.75
CA ARG A 52 -7.93 -5.53 -6.59
C ARG A 52 -7.79 -4.25 -5.78
N VAL A 53 -6.56 -3.82 -5.49
CA VAL A 53 -6.28 -2.58 -4.75
C VAL A 53 -6.81 -1.36 -5.52
N MET A 54 -6.59 -1.32 -6.84
CA MET A 54 -7.11 -0.26 -7.70
C MET A 54 -8.64 -0.21 -7.70
N ARG A 55 -9.31 -1.38 -7.76
CA ARG A 55 -10.78 -1.46 -7.67
C ARG A 55 -11.33 -1.04 -6.31
N ALA A 56 -10.54 -1.14 -5.24
CA ALA A 56 -10.95 -0.68 -3.92
C ALA A 56 -10.85 0.85 -3.74
N ILE A 57 -10.17 1.56 -4.65
CA ILE A 57 -9.96 3.02 -4.54
C ILE A 57 -11.28 3.80 -4.47
N PRO A 58 -12.27 3.60 -5.36
CA PRO A 58 -13.52 4.36 -5.31
C PRO A 58 -14.29 4.13 -4.02
N TRP A 59 -14.36 2.88 -3.56
CA TRP A 59 -15.06 2.55 -2.31
C TRP A 59 -14.35 3.13 -1.08
N ARG A 60 -13.01 3.14 -1.04
CA ARG A 60 -12.26 3.81 0.03
C ARG A 60 -12.41 5.34 0.01
N ALA A 61 -12.48 5.93 -1.18
CA ALA A 61 -12.75 7.35 -1.33
C ALA A 61 -14.15 7.69 -0.78
N GLN A 62 -15.15 6.84 -1.07
CA GLN A 62 -16.50 7.01 -0.53
C GLN A 62 -16.52 6.89 1.00
N ALA A 63 -15.89 5.85 1.57
CA ALA A 63 -15.79 5.70 3.03
C ALA A 63 -15.11 6.91 3.70
N CYS A 64 -14.12 7.52 3.05
CA CYS A 64 -13.49 8.76 3.52
C CYS A 64 -14.45 9.95 3.49
N LEU A 65 -15.32 10.05 2.47
CA LEU A 65 -16.35 11.10 2.39
C LEU A 65 -17.41 10.91 3.47
N ASP A 66 -17.88 9.68 3.67
CA ASP A 66 -18.90 9.33 4.66
C ASP A 66 -18.42 9.62 6.09
N MET A 67 -17.12 9.44 6.34
CA MET A 67 -16.48 9.77 7.63
C MET A 67 -16.05 11.23 7.74
N HIS A 68 -16.43 12.10 6.80
CA HIS A 68 -16.01 13.51 6.74
C HIS A 68 -14.49 13.71 6.83
N GLY A 69 -13.71 12.79 6.27
CA GLY A 69 -12.25 12.78 6.34
C GLY A 69 -11.66 12.19 7.62
N GLY A 70 -12.48 11.58 8.49
CA GLY A 70 -12.05 10.84 9.66
C GLY A 70 -11.38 9.49 9.35
N HIS A 71 -10.92 8.79 10.38
CA HIS A 71 -10.32 7.46 10.23
C HIS A 71 -11.39 6.41 9.90
N PHE A 72 -11.24 5.74 8.75
CA PHE A 72 -12.15 4.70 8.28
C PHE A 72 -11.49 3.32 8.20
N GLY A 73 -10.30 3.14 8.79
CA GLY A 73 -9.57 1.87 8.76
C GLY A 73 -10.30 0.70 9.41
N HIS A 74 -11.30 0.96 10.26
CA HIS A 74 -12.17 -0.08 10.82
C HIS A 74 -13.27 -0.55 9.86
N LEU A 75 -13.56 0.23 8.82
CA LEU A 75 -14.59 -0.09 7.82
C LEU A 75 -14.04 -0.95 6.67
N LEU A 76 -12.77 -1.39 6.78
CA LEU A 76 -11.87 -1.79 5.71
C LEU A 76 -11.23 -3.15 5.95
#